data_AF-U5CXN5-F1
#
_entry.id   AF-U5CXN5-F1
#
_cell.length_a   1.000
_cell.length_b   1.000
_cell.length_c   1.000
_cell.angle_alpha   90.00
_cell.angle_beta   90.00
_cell.angle_gamma   90.00
#
_symmetry.space_group_name_H-M   'P 1'
#
loop_
_entity.id
_entity.type
_entity.pdbx_description
1 polymer ?
#
loop_
_entity_poly.entity_id
_entity_poly.type
_entity_poly.pdbx_seq_one_letter_code
_entity_poly.pdbx_strand_id
1 'polypeptide(L)'
;MLEAICNGAPIMSWPYVGEQQTNCRYACIEWGFGMETGNNVKRDEVEAEVKELIEGTKGKEMRTKIMKWKQIAENAIKPGGSSYKNLDTLVKEVLLKNYKND
;
A
#
# COMPACT_ATOMS: atom_id res chain seq x y z
N MET A 1 3.68 -3.28 -2.00
CA MET A 1 2.46 -2.48 -1.72
C MET A 1 2.45 -1.95 -0.29
N LEU A 2 2.43 -2.83 0.72
CA LEU A 2 2.36 -2.41 2.13
C LEU A 2 3.54 -1.51 2.55
N GLU A 3 4.76 -1.84 2.15
CA GLU A 3 5.95 -1.02 2.44
C GLU A 3 5.82 0.41 1.88
N ALA A 4 5.24 0.55 0.69
CA ALA A 4 4.98 1.85 0.08
C ALA A 4 3.99 2.67 0.92
N ILE A 5 2.90 2.04 1.38
CA ILE A 5 1.91 2.66 2.28
C ILE A 5 2.57 3.06 3.60
N CYS A 6 3.32 2.16 4.24
CA CYS A 6 3.98 2.43 5.52
C CYS A 6 5.00 3.57 5.42
N ASN A 7 5.67 3.72 4.27
CA ASN A 7 6.64 4.78 4.05
C ASN A 7 6.03 6.06 3.47
N GLY A 8 4.81 6.01 2.94
CA GLY A 8 4.20 7.16 2.26
C GLY A 8 4.85 7.43 0.90
N ALA A 9 5.33 6.39 0.21
CA ALA A 9 5.98 6.48 -1.09
C ALA A 9 5.01 6.09 -2.22
N PRO A 10 4.58 7.01 -3.10
CA PRO A 10 3.72 6.66 -4.23
C PRO A 10 4.46 5.70 -5.17
N ILE A 11 3.71 4.92 -5.95
CA ILE A 11 4.28 3.83 -6.75
C ILE A 11 4.00 3.99 -8.24
N MET A 12 4.99 3.60 -9.04
CA MET A 12 4.78 3.24 -10.43
C MET A 12 4.60 1.73 -10.50
N SER A 13 3.43 1.30 -10.96
CA SER A 13 3.03 -0.10 -10.99
C SER A 13 3.28 -0.68 -12.38
N TRP A 14 4.00 -1.80 -12.42
CA TRP A 14 4.13 -2.62 -13.62
C TRP A 14 3.84 -4.08 -13.26
N PRO A 15 2.56 -4.51 -13.28
CA PRO A 15 2.16 -5.82 -12.79
C PRO A 15 2.60 -6.93 -13.74
N TYR A 16 3.06 -8.06 -13.19
CA TYR A 16 3.49 -9.22 -13.98
C TYR A 16 2.64 -10.47 -13.73
N VAL A 17 2.53 -10.91 -12.47
CA VAL A 17 1.93 -12.22 -12.14
C VAL A 17 1.15 -12.19 -10.83
N GLY A 18 0.24 -13.17 -10.66
CA GLY A 18 -0.51 -13.38 -9.43
C GLY A 18 -1.57 -12.31 -9.22
N GLU A 19 -1.66 -11.79 -8.00
CA GLU A 19 -2.60 -10.74 -7.62
C GLU A 19 -2.09 -9.32 -7.91
N GLN A 20 -0.93 -9.18 -8.57
CA GLN A 20 -0.32 -7.88 -8.87
C GLN A 20 -1.23 -6.99 -9.73
N GLN A 21 -1.99 -7.55 -10.67
CA GLN A 21 -2.96 -6.80 -11.49
C GLN A 21 -4.04 -6.18 -10.61
N THR A 22 -4.56 -6.92 -9.64
CA THR A 22 -5.54 -6.43 -8.68
C THR A 22 -4.91 -5.35 -7.79
N ASN A 23 -3.71 -5.58 -7.27
CA ASN A 23 -2.98 -4.61 -6.45
C ASN A 23 -2.71 -3.31 -7.21
N CYS A 24 -2.33 -3.41 -8.49
CA CYS A 24 -2.14 -2.27 -9.39
C CYS A 24 -3.42 -1.45 -9.52
N ARG A 25 -4.54 -2.12 -9.86
CA ARG A 25 -5.86 -1.48 -9.95
C ARG A 25 -6.23 -0.75 -8.66
N TYR A 26 -6.06 -1.38 -7.51
CA TYR A 26 -6.34 -0.73 -6.22
C TYR A 26 -5.45 0.49 -5.98
N ALA A 27 -4.14 0.38 -6.20
CA ALA A 27 -3.23 1.51 -5.99
C ALA A 27 -3.51 2.68 -6.95
N CYS A 28 -3.82 2.38 -8.23
CA CYS A 28 -3.98 3.38 -9.27
C CYS A 28 -5.36 4.04 -9.28
N ILE A 29 -6.42 3.24 -9.09
CA ILE A 29 -7.81 3.71 -9.24
C ILE A 29 -8.47 3.93 -7.89
N GLU A 30 -8.50 2.91 -7.02
CA GLU A 30 -9.29 2.94 -5.78
C GLU A 30 -8.65 3.80 -4.69
N TRP A 31 -7.34 3.63 -4.47
CA TRP A 31 -6.57 4.33 -3.44
C TRP A 31 -5.85 5.56 -4.00
N GLY A 32 -5.59 5.56 -5.31
CA GLY A 32 -5.13 6.69 -6.10
C GLY A 32 -3.71 7.18 -5.77
N PHE A 33 -2.87 6.35 -5.17
CA PHE A 33 -1.46 6.70 -4.90
C PHE A 33 -0.47 6.07 -5.89
N GLY A 34 -0.95 5.30 -6.86
CA GLY A 34 -0.13 4.71 -7.90
C GLY A 34 -0.49 5.21 -9.29
N MET A 35 0.43 4.99 -10.22
CA MET A 35 0.18 5.07 -11.67
C MET A 35 0.69 3.81 -12.34
N GLU A 36 0.01 3.35 -13.39
CA GLU A 36 0.36 2.12 -14.11
C GLU A 36 1.17 2.45 -15.35
N THR A 37 2.29 1.76 -15.53
CA THR A 37 3.09 1.80 -16.75
C THR A 37 2.45 0.92 -17.82
N GLY A 38 2.44 1.41 -19.06
CA GLY A 38 1.85 0.68 -20.19
C GLY A 38 2.56 -0.64 -20.53
N ASN A 39 1.93 -1.47 -21.37
CA ASN A 39 2.45 -2.79 -21.76
C ASN A 39 3.74 -2.75 -22.61
N ASN A 40 4.00 -1.64 -23.30
CA ASN A 40 5.17 -1.47 -24.17
C ASN A 40 6.15 -0.50 -23.53
N VAL A 41 6.93 -1.00 -22.56
CA VAL A 41 7.81 -0.18 -21.71
C VAL A 41 9.01 0.35 -22.49
N LYS A 42 8.82 1.50 -23.14
CA LYS A 42 9.90 2.24 -23.80
C LYS A 42 10.62 3.15 -22.81
N ARG A 43 11.93 3.33 -23.01
CA ARG A 43 12.77 4.17 -22.15
C ARG A 43 12.19 5.58 -21.96
N ASP A 44 11.80 6.23 -23.05
CA ASP A 44 11.33 7.62 -23.01
C ASP A 44 9.99 7.76 -22.27
N GLU A 45 9.13 6.74 -22.39
CA GLU A 45 7.85 6.67 -21.67
C GLU A 45 8.11 6.50 -20.16
N VAL A 46 8.99 5.57 -19.76
CA VAL A 46 9.39 5.38 -18.36
C VAL A 46 10.02 6.65 -17.79
N GLU A 47 10.91 7.31 -18.55
CA GLU A 47 11.52 8.56 -18.10
C GLU A 47 10.47 9.64 -17.82
N ALA A 48 9.49 9.79 -18.71
CA ALA A 48 8.40 10.74 -18.53
C ALA A 48 7.52 10.39 -17.31
N GLU A 49 7.18 9.12 -17.13
CA GLU A 49 6.41 8.65 -15.97
C GLU A 49 7.16 8.86 -14.66
N VAL A 50 8.48 8.62 -14.62
CA VAL A 50 9.31 8.83 -13.44
C VAL A 50 9.37 10.31 -13.09
N LYS A 51 9.57 11.18 -14.09
CA LYS A 51 9.54 12.64 -13.91
C LYS A 51 8.18 13.11 -13.38
N GLU A 52 7.08 12.59 -13.91
CA GLU A 52 5.73 12.94 -13.43
C GLU A 52 5.48 12.46 -11.99
N LEU A 53 5.94 11.26 -11.65
CA LEU A 53 5.81 10.71 -10.29
C LEU A 53 6.61 11.53 -9.26
N ILE A 54 7.83 11.96 -9.62
CA ILE A 54 8.72 12.67 -8.70
C ILE A 54 8.37 14.16 -8.63
N GLU A 55 8.26 14.84 -9.77
CA GLU A 55 8.20 16.31 -9.84
C GLU A 55 6.83 16.84 -10.28
N GLY A 56 6.08 16.02 -11.02
CA GLY A 56 4.81 16.37 -11.65
C GLY A 56 3.65 16.58 -10.69
N THR A 57 2.57 17.16 -11.22
CA THR A 57 1.36 17.47 -10.46
C THR A 57 0.66 16.19 -10.01
N LYS A 58 0.58 15.17 -10.86
CA LYS A 58 0.00 13.87 -10.49
C LYS A 58 0.81 13.21 -9.39
N GLY A 59 2.15 13.28 -9.46
CA GLY A 59 3.05 12.80 -8.41
C GLY A 59 2.79 13.45 -7.05
N LYS A 60 2.57 14.78 -7.02
CA LYS A 60 2.22 15.53 -5.81
C LYS A 60 0.86 15.12 -5.24
N GLU A 61 -0.14 14.90 -6.09
CA GLU A 61 -1.45 14.41 -5.68
C GLU A 61 -1.38 12.99 -5.09
N MET A 62 -0.63 12.08 -5.75
CA MET A 62 -0.40 10.72 -5.27
C MET A 62 0.30 10.71 -3.90
N ARG A 63 1.33 11.55 -3.70
CA ARG A 63 1.98 11.74 -2.39
C ARG A 63 0.98 12.16 -1.31
N THR A 64 0.11 13.12 -1.63
CA THR A 64 -0.92 13.57 -0.68
C THR A 64 -1.87 12.43 -0.30
N LYS A 65 -2.27 11.59 -1.26
CA LYS A 65 -3.14 10.44 -1.02
C LYS A 65 -2.44 9.36 -0.19
N ILE A 66 -1.20 9.00 -0.51
CA ILE A 66 -0.51 7.94 0.23
C ILE A 66 -0.17 8.34 1.66
N MET A 67 0.07 9.63 1.93
CA MET A 67 0.26 10.10 3.30
C MET A 67 -0.99 9.89 4.17
N LYS A 68 -2.20 10.00 3.58
CA LYS A 68 -3.44 9.64 4.28
C LYS A 68 -3.50 8.14 4.59
N TRP A 69 -3.12 7.30 3.62
CA TRP A 69 -3.06 5.84 3.80
C TRP A 69 -2.02 5.42 4.84
N LYS A 70 -0.84 6.06 4.84
CA LYS A 70 0.19 5.88 5.86
C LYS A 70 -0.38 6.16 7.26
N GLN A 71 -1.05 7.30 7.41
CA GLN A 71 -1.66 7.67 8.70
C GLN A 71 -2.73 6.66 9.16
N ILE A 72 -3.54 6.14 8.24
CA ILE A 72 -4.52 5.09 8.54
C ILE A 72 -3.81 3.81 8.99
N ALA A 73 -2.76 3.39 8.28
CA ALA A 73 -1.99 2.20 8.61
C ALA A 73 -1.32 2.32 10.00
N GLU A 74 -0.67 3.44 10.28
CA GLU A 74 -0.05 3.73 11.59
C GLU A 74 -1.09 3.70 12.73
N ASN A 75 -2.28 4.27 12.50
CA ASN A 75 -3.37 4.25 13.46
C ASN A 75 -3.96 2.85 13.69
N ALA A 76 -3.92 1.97 12.69
CA ALA A 76 -4.41 0.61 12.80
C ALA A 76 -3.47 -0.28 13.64
N ILE A 77 -2.15 -0.04 13.57
CA ILE A 77 -1.14 -0.90 14.22
C ILE A 77 -0.70 -0.40 15.60
N LYS A 78 -0.88 0.88 15.92
CA LYS A 78 -0.52 1.42 17.25
C LYS A 78 -1.34 0.75 18.37
N PRO A 79 -0.88 0.77 19.63
CA PRO A 79 -1.65 0.25 20.77
C PRO A 79 -3.08 0.80 20.78
N GLY A 80 -4.06 -0.11 20.86
CA GLY A 80 -5.49 0.22 20.80
C GLY A 80 -6.07 0.40 19.39
N GLY A 81 -5.25 0.34 18.35
CA GLY A 81 -5.64 0.33 16.94
C GLY A 81 -6.38 -0.95 16.53
N SER A 82 -7.03 -0.94 15.37
CA SER A 82 -7.87 -2.04 14.89
C SER A 82 -7.09 -3.32 14.64
N SER A 83 -6.00 -3.25 13.86
CA SER A 83 -5.14 -4.42 13.59
C SER A 83 -4.44 -4.91 14.85
N TYR A 84 -4.03 -4.00 15.74
CA TYR A 84 -3.48 -4.36 17.05
C TYR A 84 -4.49 -5.19 17.86
N LYS A 85 -5.73 -4.71 17.98
CA LYS A 85 -6.82 -5.41 18.71
C LYS A 85 -7.14 -6.76 18.08
N ASN A 86 -7.20 -6.84 16.76
CA ASN A 86 -7.47 -8.11 16.07
C ASN A 86 -6.37 -9.14 16.34
N LEU A 87 -5.10 -8.72 16.34
CA LEU A 87 -3.99 -9.61 16.69
C LEU A 87 -4.05 -10.05 18.16
N ASP A 88 -4.32 -9.13 19.08
CA ASP A 88 -4.49 -9.42 20.51
C ASP A 88 -5.63 -10.44 20.74
N THR A 89 -6.77 -10.26 20.08
CA THR A 89 -7.88 -11.23 20.10
C THR A 89 -7.42 -12.59 19.58
N LEU A 90 -6.75 -12.65 18.42
CA LEU A 90 -6.26 -13.91 17.86
C LEU A 90 -5.35 -14.66 18.84
N VAL A 91 -4.38 -13.97 19.46
CA VAL A 91 -3.47 -14.57 20.44
C VAL A 91 -4.23 -15.09 21.64
N LYS A 92 -5.18 -14.31 22.18
CA LYS A 92 -5.98 -14.71 23.33
C LYS A 92 -6.84 -15.94 23.04
N GLU A 93 -7.50 -15.95 21.88
CA GLU A 93 -8.52 -16.94 21.58
C GLU A 93 -7.98 -18.25 21.00
N VAL A 94 -6.88 -18.20 20.25
CA VAL A 94 -6.33 -19.38 19.59
C VAL A 94 -5.10 -19.93 20.32
N LEU A 95 -4.23 -19.07 20.83
CA LEU A 95 -2.98 -19.54 21.44
C LEU A 95 -3.13 -19.72 22.96
N LEU A 96 -3.63 -18.71 23.66
CA LEU A 96 -3.66 -18.72 25.12
C LEU A 96 -4.84 -19.50 25.72
N LYS A 97 -6.01 -19.53 25.07
CA LYS A 97 -7.13 -20.38 25.51
C LYS A 97 -6.75 -21.86 25.48
N ASN A 98 -6.04 -22.32 24.46
CA ASN A 98 -5.61 -23.71 24.34
C ASN A 98 -4.52 -24.07 25.37
N TYR A 99 -3.65 -23.13 25.74
CA TYR A 99 -2.59 -23.37 26.74
C TYR A 99 -3.10 -23.49 28.18
N LYS A 100 -4.27 -22.93 28.49
CA LYS A 100 -4.87 -22.99 29.85
C LYS A 100 -5.83 -24.17 30.05
N ASN A 101 -6.07 -24.95 29.01
CA ASN A 101 -6.96 -26.12 29.04
C ASN A 101 -6.19 -27.44 29.11
N ASP A 102 -4.84 -27.40 29.14
CA ASP A 102 -3.94 -28.49 29.54
C ASP A 102 -3.46 -28.27 31.00
#